data_AF-A0A9E3ETK8-F1
#
_entry.id   AF-A0A9E3ETK8-F1
#
_cell.length_a   1.000
_cell.length_b   1.000
_cell.length_c   1.000
_cell.angle_alpha   90.00
_cell.angle_beta   90.00
_cell.angle_gamma   90.00
#
_symmetry.space_group_name_H-M   'P 1'
#
loop_
_entity.id
_entity.type
_entity.pdbx_description
1 polymer ?
#
loop_
_entity_poly.entity_id
_entity_poly.type
_entity_poly.pdbx_seq_one_letter_code
_entity_poly.pdbx_strand_id
1 'polypeptide(L)'
;MIANISAAPYRERMAAELRGFHTPGWLAFALIALGVAVTPPLGALLILLWAWLSKTPWRELGLIRPRNWVAALALGVAGGVALKLAMKAVAMPLLGAPAVNIGYEYLAHDRAAAIDFAAYAIYGAGFAEELVFRGFLFERFGKLWGAGAIANTATSLVATAIFAVAHWQQGVFGVANAFLTGLVL
;
A
#
# COMPACT_ATOMS: atom_id res chain seq x y z
N MET A 1 -0.74 -30.30 13.66
CA MET A 1 -2.04 -30.54 14.32
C MET A 1 -3.09 -29.78 13.51
N ILE A 2 -3.78 -30.45 12.58
CA ILE A 2 -4.81 -29.82 11.74
C ILE A 2 -6.07 -29.74 12.61
N ALA A 3 -6.43 -28.55 13.08
CA ALA A 3 -7.69 -28.36 13.80
C ALA A 3 -8.85 -28.79 12.88
N ASN A 4 -9.76 -29.60 13.41
CA ASN A 4 -10.93 -30.07 12.65
C ASN A 4 -11.94 -28.92 12.53
N ILE A 5 -11.82 -28.12 11.46
CA ILE A 5 -12.62 -26.92 11.21
C ILE A 5 -14.11 -27.26 10.94
N SER A 6 -14.44 -28.54 10.71
CA SER A 6 -15.80 -28.99 10.34
C SER A 6 -16.88 -28.69 11.39
N ALA A 7 -16.52 -28.56 12.67
CA ALA A 7 -17.43 -28.28 13.78
C ALA A 7 -17.62 -26.79 14.09
N ALA A 8 -16.87 -25.88 13.44
CA ALA A 8 -16.95 -24.45 13.73
C ALA A 8 -18.21 -23.80 13.10
N PRO A 9 -18.80 -22.78 13.73
CA PRO A 9 -19.88 -21.98 13.15
C PRO A 9 -19.52 -21.48 11.74
N TYR A 10 -20.50 -21.41 10.84
CA TYR A 10 -20.29 -21.01 9.43
C TYR A 10 -19.42 -19.74 9.27
N ARG A 11 -19.66 -18.71 10.10
CA ARG A 11 -18.89 -17.46 10.08
C ARG A 11 -17.41 -17.63 10.41
N GLU A 12 -17.05 -18.60 11.25
CA GLU A 12 -15.66 -18.88 11.60
C GLU A 12 -14.94 -19.64 10.50
N ARG A 13 -15.64 -20.57 9.84
CA ARG A 13 -15.13 -21.27 8.66
C ARG A 13 -14.88 -20.32 7.52
N MET A 14 -15.86 -19.48 7.18
CA MET A 14 -15.73 -18.43 6.17
C MET A 14 -14.57 -17.48 6.49
N ALA A 15 -14.43 -17.04 7.73
CA ALA A 15 -13.33 -16.16 8.13
C ALA A 15 -11.96 -16.86 7.96
N ALA A 16 -11.85 -18.14 8.32
CA ALA A 16 -10.64 -18.92 8.09
C ALA A 16 -10.34 -19.10 6.59
N GLU A 17 -11.37 -19.35 5.79
CA GLU A 17 -11.25 -19.53 4.34
C GLU A 17 -10.77 -18.27 3.61
N LEU A 18 -11.26 -17.09 4.01
CA LEU A 18 -10.82 -15.81 3.47
C LEU A 18 -9.38 -15.45 3.87
N ARG A 19 -8.89 -15.96 5.00
CA ARG A 19 -7.50 -15.75 5.45
C ARG A 19 -6.52 -16.71 4.79
N GLY A 20 -6.96 -17.90 4.40
CA GLY A 20 -6.10 -18.90 3.80
C GLY A 20 -5.73 -18.59 2.35
N PHE A 21 -4.91 -19.45 1.77
CA PHE A 21 -4.47 -19.38 0.36
C PHE A 21 -5.10 -20.50 -0.47
N HIS A 22 -6.37 -20.80 -0.19
CA HIS A 22 -7.24 -21.64 -1.01
C HIS A 22 -8.19 -20.76 -1.84
N THR A 23 -9.10 -21.37 -2.61
CA THR A 23 -9.95 -20.68 -3.58
C THR A 23 -10.60 -19.39 -3.04
N PRO A 24 -11.27 -19.37 -1.87
CA PRO A 24 -11.88 -18.13 -1.36
C PRO A 24 -10.86 -17.01 -1.08
N GLY A 25 -9.71 -17.34 -0.51
CA GLY A 25 -8.64 -16.37 -0.24
C GLY A 25 -8.00 -15.81 -1.51
N TRP A 26 -7.76 -16.65 -2.53
CA TRP A 26 -7.25 -16.19 -3.83
C TRP A 26 -8.27 -15.36 -4.60
N LEU A 27 -9.56 -15.71 -4.52
CA LEU A 27 -10.64 -14.90 -5.09
C LEU A 27 -10.71 -13.52 -4.41
N ALA A 28 -10.59 -13.48 -3.07
CA ALA A 28 -10.53 -12.21 -2.34
C ALA A 28 -9.30 -11.38 -2.74
N PHE A 29 -8.13 -11.99 -2.85
CA PHE A 29 -6.91 -11.32 -3.33
C PHE A 29 -7.10 -10.74 -4.74
N ALA A 30 -7.64 -11.53 -5.67
CA ALA A 30 -7.89 -11.10 -7.03
C ALA A 30 -8.91 -9.95 -7.10
N LEU A 31 -10.00 -10.03 -6.32
CA LEU A 31 -11.00 -8.97 -6.23
C LEU A 31 -10.40 -7.66 -5.69
N ILE A 32 -9.58 -7.76 -4.63
CA ILE A 32 -8.87 -6.60 -4.08
C ILE A 32 -7.91 -6.02 -5.11
N ALA A 33 -7.12 -6.85 -5.79
CA ALA A 33 -6.18 -6.41 -6.82
C ALA A 33 -6.90 -5.70 -7.99
N LEU A 34 -8.06 -6.23 -8.44
CA LEU A 34 -8.91 -5.56 -9.42
C LEU A 34 -9.43 -4.22 -8.90
N GLY A 35 -9.86 -4.15 -7.64
CA GLY A 35 -10.26 -2.91 -7.01
C GLY A 35 -9.16 -1.86 -6.97
N VAL A 36 -7.92 -2.25 -6.61
CA VAL A 36 -6.74 -1.39 -6.65
C VAL A 36 -6.45 -0.90 -8.08
N ALA A 37 -6.55 -1.78 -9.07
CA ALA A 37 -6.33 -1.44 -10.48
C ALA A 37 -7.36 -0.42 -11.01
N VAL A 38 -8.58 -0.42 -10.47
CA VAL A 38 -9.57 0.64 -10.75
C VAL A 38 -9.17 1.92 -10.01
N THR A 39 -8.98 1.85 -8.70
CA THR A 39 -8.50 2.98 -7.89
C THR A 39 -8.03 2.52 -6.49
N PRO A 40 -6.92 3.03 -5.94
CA PRO A 40 -6.42 2.62 -4.62
C PRO A 40 -7.47 2.71 -3.49
N PRO A 41 -8.31 3.77 -3.38
CA PRO A 41 -9.38 3.83 -2.40
C PRO A 41 -10.39 2.67 -2.46
N LEU A 42 -10.74 2.19 -3.65
CA LEU A 42 -11.64 1.03 -3.78
C LEU A 42 -10.96 -0.23 -3.26
N GLY A 43 -9.68 -0.43 -3.63
CA GLY A 43 -8.85 -1.50 -3.07
C GLY A 43 -8.80 -1.45 -1.54
N ALA A 44 -8.57 -0.27 -0.96
CA ALA A 44 -8.56 -0.07 0.49
C ALA A 44 -9.91 -0.40 1.14
N LEU A 45 -11.04 0.03 0.55
CA LEU A 45 -12.37 -0.34 1.06
C LEU A 45 -12.60 -1.86 1.01
N LEU A 46 -12.17 -2.53 -0.07
CA LEU A 46 -12.25 -3.99 -0.19
C LEU A 46 -11.34 -4.69 0.82
N ILE A 47 -10.15 -4.15 1.12
CA ILE A 47 -9.27 -4.66 2.18
C ILE A 47 -9.94 -4.52 3.54
N LEU A 48 -10.55 -3.37 3.85
CA LEU A 48 -11.25 -3.17 5.12
C LEU A 48 -12.46 -4.13 5.26
N LEU A 49 -13.22 -4.31 4.18
CA LEU A 49 -14.31 -5.28 4.13
C LEU A 49 -13.79 -6.71 4.31
N TRP A 50 -12.73 -7.09 3.60
CA TRP A 50 -12.08 -8.38 3.74
C TRP A 50 -11.57 -8.59 5.17
N ALA A 51 -10.91 -7.59 5.77
CA ALA A 51 -10.38 -7.66 7.13
C ALA A 51 -11.51 -7.88 8.16
N TRP A 52 -12.63 -7.18 7.98
CA TRP A 52 -13.83 -7.37 8.79
C TRP A 52 -14.43 -8.78 8.63
N LEU A 53 -14.62 -9.26 7.41
CA LEU A 53 -15.18 -10.59 7.11
C LEU A 53 -14.26 -11.73 7.58
N SER A 54 -12.96 -11.54 7.41
CA SER A 54 -11.91 -12.49 7.78
C SER A 54 -11.53 -12.43 9.27
N LYS A 55 -12.10 -11.47 10.02
CA LYS A 55 -11.73 -11.15 11.40
C LYS A 55 -10.22 -10.95 11.56
N THR A 56 -9.59 -10.34 10.56
CA THR A 56 -8.15 -10.00 10.60
C THR A 56 -7.97 -8.78 11.50
N PRO A 57 -7.15 -8.87 12.57
CA PRO A 57 -6.89 -7.75 13.45
C PRO A 57 -6.27 -6.56 12.71
N TRP A 58 -6.68 -5.34 13.04
CA TRP A 58 -6.12 -4.10 12.49
C TRP A 58 -4.58 -4.02 12.58
N ARG A 59 -4.00 -4.60 13.64
CA ARG A 59 -2.54 -4.66 13.83
C ARG A 59 -1.82 -5.50 12.77
N GLU A 60 -2.46 -6.52 12.21
CA GLU A 60 -1.89 -7.31 11.12
C GLU A 60 -1.83 -6.50 9.81
N LEU A 61 -2.64 -5.46 9.69
CA LEU A 61 -2.60 -4.50 8.57
C LEU A 61 -1.68 -3.30 8.83
N GLY A 62 -0.86 -3.34 9.90
CA GLY A 62 0.00 -2.21 10.28
C GLY A 62 -0.73 -1.03 10.93
N LEU A 63 -2.06 -1.12 11.12
CA LEU A 63 -2.86 -0.06 11.73
C LEU A 63 -2.74 -0.13 13.26
N ILE A 64 -1.66 0.45 13.77
CA ILE A 64 -1.29 0.47 15.18
C ILE A 64 -1.40 1.90 15.73
N ARG A 65 -2.02 2.05 16.91
CA ARG A 65 -2.06 3.33 17.60
C ARG A 65 -0.64 3.75 18.02
N PRO A 66 -0.14 4.92 17.59
CA PRO A 66 1.17 5.39 18.02
C PRO A 66 1.16 5.72 19.51
N ARG A 67 2.32 5.54 20.16
CA ARG A 67 2.49 5.89 21.58
C ARG A 67 2.37 7.41 21.80
N ASN A 68 2.81 8.21 20.82
CA ASN A 68 2.71 9.66 20.81
C ASN A 68 2.30 10.13 19.41
N TRP A 69 1.08 10.68 19.30
CA TRP A 69 0.53 11.17 18.04
C TRP A 69 1.27 12.38 17.48
N VAL A 70 1.70 13.31 18.34
CA VAL A 70 2.43 14.50 17.91
C VAL A 70 3.77 14.09 17.29
N ALA A 71 4.49 13.19 17.96
CA ALA A 71 5.76 12.67 17.44
C ALA A 71 5.56 11.88 16.13
N ALA A 72 4.53 11.03 16.05
CA ALA A 72 4.23 10.27 14.83
C ALA A 72 3.91 11.20 13.64
N LEU A 73 3.07 12.22 13.87
CA LEU A 73 2.74 13.21 12.85
C LEU A 73 3.96 14.04 12.44
N ALA A 74 4.74 14.52 13.42
CA ALA A 74 5.94 15.32 13.14
C ALA A 74 6.98 14.52 12.34
N LEU A 75 7.23 13.26 12.71
CA LEU A 75 8.14 12.38 11.99
C LEU A 75 7.62 12.04 10.59
N GLY A 76 6.32 11.76 10.45
CA GLY A 76 5.71 11.49 9.14
C GLY A 76 5.80 12.69 8.19
N VAL A 77 5.46 13.89 8.67
CA VAL A 77 5.54 15.12 7.87
C VAL A 77 7.01 15.45 7.54
N ALA A 78 7.89 15.46 8.52
CA ALA A 78 9.31 15.78 8.31
C ALA A 78 9.97 14.75 7.37
N GLY A 79 9.71 13.46 7.58
CA GLY A 79 10.20 12.38 6.74
C GLY A 79 9.67 12.46 5.31
N GLY A 80 8.36 12.70 5.13
CA GLY A 80 7.75 12.87 3.82
C GLY A 80 8.28 14.07 3.06
N VAL A 81 8.43 15.23 3.72
CA VAL A 81 9.04 16.43 3.13
C VAL A 81 10.49 16.16 2.74
N ALA A 82 11.30 15.60 3.64
CA ALA A 82 12.70 15.30 3.37
C ALA A 82 12.85 14.31 2.20
N LEU A 83 12.07 13.23 2.19
CA LEU A 83 12.06 12.25 1.11
C LEU A 83 11.64 12.89 -0.22
N LYS A 84 10.59 13.71 -0.23
CA LYS A 84 10.14 14.39 -1.45
C LYS A 84 11.19 15.34 -2.01
N LEU A 85 11.85 16.11 -1.14
CA LEU A 85 12.95 17.01 -1.53
C LEU A 85 14.15 16.21 -2.04
N ALA A 86 14.55 15.13 -1.36
CA ALA A 86 15.65 14.27 -1.81
C ALA A 86 15.36 13.66 -3.18
N MET A 87 14.15 13.16 -3.41
CA MET A 87 13.74 12.66 -4.72
C MET A 87 13.80 13.76 -5.78
N LYS A 88 13.23 14.93 -5.49
CA LYS A 88 13.09 16.01 -6.47
C LYS A 88 14.40 16.72 -6.81
N ALA A 89 15.25 16.95 -5.81
CA ALA A 89 16.47 17.73 -5.94
C ALA A 89 17.72 16.90 -6.23
N VAL A 90 17.71 15.60 -5.88
CA VAL A 90 18.89 14.74 -5.99
C VAL A 90 18.60 13.52 -6.87
N ALA A 91 17.73 12.61 -6.42
CA ALA A 91 17.62 11.29 -7.06
C ALA A 91 17.11 11.38 -8.52
N MET A 92 16.01 12.08 -8.76
CA MET A 92 15.41 12.17 -10.08
C MET A 92 16.28 12.97 -11.08
N PRO A 93 16.90 14.11 -10.69
CA PRO A 93 17.89 14.77 -11.53
C PRO A 93 19.10 13.90 -11.90
N LEU A 94 19.64 13.12 -10.95
CA LEU A 94 20.77 12.20 -11.23
C LEU A 94 20.40 11.11 -12.23
N LEU A 95 19.11 10.73 -12.30
CA LEU A 95 18.58 9.80 -13.29
C LEU A 95 18.24 10.48 -14.63
N GLY A 96 18.43 11.79 -14.77
CA GLY A 96 18.09 12.55 -15.98
C GLY A 96 16.59 12.83 -16.14
N ALA A 97 15.81 12.74 -15.07
CA ALA A 97 14.37 12.98 -15.13
C ALA A 97 14.07 14.47 -15.36
N PRO A 98 12.99 14.80 -16.10
CA PRO A 98 12.59 16.18 -16.30
C PRO A 98 12.20 16.87 -14.98
N ALA A 99 12.45 18.18 -14.91
CA ALA A 99 12.11 19.00 -13.75
C ALA A 99 10.59 19.10 -13.52
N VAL A 100 9.76 18.76 -14.49
CA VAL A 100 8.30 18.74 -14.38
C VAL A 100 7.80 17.37 -14.82
N ASN A 101 6.88 16.80 -14.05
CA ASN A 101 6.17 15.60 -14.48
C ASN A 101 4.96 16.04 -15.29
N ILE A 102 5.02 15.83 -16.61
CA ILE A 102 3.99 16.25 -17.57
C ILE A 102 2.63 15.61 -17.24
N GLY A 103 2.61 14.43 -16.60
CA GLY A 103 1.36 13.79 -16.15
C GLY A 103 0.56 14.61 -15.12
N TYR A 104 1.18 15.63 -14.51
CA TYR A 104 0.54 16.53 -13.56
C TYR A 104 0.47 17.98 -14.07
N GLU A 105 0.72 18.24 -15.35
CA GLU A 105 0.68 19.59 -15.92
C GLU A 105 -0.72 20.22 -15.79
N TYR A 106 -1.79 19.41 -15.79
CA TYR A 106 -3.16 19.88 -15.57
C TYR A 106 -3.38 20.56 -14.20
N LEU A 107 -2.49 20.33 -13.23
CA LEU A 107 -2.51 21.02 -11.94
C LEU A 107 -1.86 22.40 -12.01
N ALA A 108 -1.03 22.65 -13.02
CA ALA A 108 -0.39 23.94 -13.20
C ALA A 108 -1.45 24.98 -13.54
N HIS A 109 -1.46 26.08 -12.78
CA HIS A 109 -2.39 27.20 -12.95
C HIS A 109 -3.88 26.90 -12.67
N ASP A 110 -4.21 25.69 -12.21
CA ASP A 110 -5.56 25.36 -11.72
C ASP A 110 -5.52 25.08 -10.20
N ARG A 111 -5.93 26.09 -9.43
CA ARG A 111 -5.95 26.00 -7.96
C ARG A 111 -6.98 25.00 -7.45
N ALA A 112 -8.12 24.85 -8.12
CA ALA A 112 -9.16 23.92 -7.69
C ALA A 112 -8.67 22.49 -7.89
N ALA A 113 -8.15 22.17 -9.07
CA ALA A 113 -7.55 20.87 -9.36
C ALA A 113 -6.37 20.56 -8.42
N ALA A 114 -5.54 21.56 -8.09
CA ALA A 114 -4.44 21.39 -7.14
C ALA A 114 -4.92 21.06 -5.71
N ILE A 115 -5.98 21.71 -5.22
CA ILE A 115 -6.56 21.42 -3.89
C ILE A 115 -7.20 20.03 -3.88
N ASP A 116 -7.97 19.70 -4.91
CA ASP A 116 -8.61 18.39 -5.06
C ASP A 116 -7.57 17.27 -5.11
N PHE A 117 -6.49 17.47 -5.89
CA PHE A 117 -5.38 16.53 -5.94
C PHE A 117 -4.63 16.43 -4.63
N ALA A 118 -4.43 17.53 -3.90
CA ALA A 118 -3.80 17.48 -2.58
C ALA A 118 -4.63 16.67 -1.58
N ALA A 119 -5.97 16.80 -1.61
CA ALA A 119 -6.85 15.96 -0.80
C ALA A 119 -6.71 14.49 -1.22
N TYR A 120 -6.76 14.19 -2.53
CA TYR A 120 -6.55 12.84 -3.07
C TYR A 120 -5.20 12.25 -2.67
N ALA A 121 -4.13 13.04 -2.67
CA ALA A 121 -2.80 12.58 -2.27
C ALA A 121 -2.76 12.13 -0.79
N ILE A 122 -3.60 12.70 0.08
CA ILE A 122 -3.67 12.30 1.49
C ILE A 122 -4.42 10.98 1.66
N TYR A 123 -5.67 10.88 1.16
CA TYR A 123 -6.47 9.68 1.41
C TYR A 123 -6.18 8.54 0.41
N GLY A 124 -5.91 8.87 -0.85
CA GLY A 124 -5.61 7.91 -1.92
C GLY A 124 -4.18 7.41 -1.82
N ALA A 125 -3.20 8.30 -2.06
CA ALA A 125 -1.79 7.91 -2.02
C ALA A 125 -1.25 7.71 -0.59
N GLY A 126 -1.66 8.55 0.36
CA GLY A 126 -1.17 8.45 1.74
C GLY A 126 -1.78 7.27 2.51
N PHE A 127 -3.10 7.15 2.55
CA PHE A 127 -3.78 6.10 3.33
C PHE A 127 -4.07 4.83 2.54
N ALA A 128 -4.73 4.95 1.37
CA ALA A 128 -5.21 3.78 0.65
C ALA A 128 -4.08 2.95 0.06
N GLU A 129 -3.08 3.57 -0.57
CA GLU A 129 -1.90 2.85 -1.05
C GLU A 129 -1.10 2.22 0.10
N GLU A 130 -0.91 2.92 1.22
CA GLU A 130 -0.23 2.34 2.39
C GLU A 130 -0.96 1.10 2.92
N LEU A 131 -2.30 1.12 2.98
CA LEU A 131 -3.10 -0.02 3.39
C LEU A 131 -2.96 -1.20 2.41
N VAL A 132 -2.77 -0.93 1.11
CA VAL A 132 -2.52 -1.97 0.09
C VAL A 132 -1.11 -2.53 0.23
N PHE A 133 -0.09 -1.68 0.11
CA PHE A 133 1.30 -2.09 -0.07
C PHE A 133 2.01 -2.45 1.23
N ARG A 134 1.70 -1.79 2.36
CA ARG A 134 2.32 -2.04 3.67
C ARG A 134 1.40 -2.70 4.68
N GLY A 135 0.09 -2.64 4.46
CA GLY A 135 -0.87 -3.42 5.21
C GLY A 135 -1.10 -4.79 4.59
N PHE A 136 -1.98 -4.86 3.58
CA PHE A 136 -2.48 -6.10 3.03
C PHE A 136 -1.40 -6.96 2.38
N LEU A 137 -0.55 -6.42 1.51
CA LEU A 137 0.50 -7.22 0.87
C LEU A 137 1.52 -7.76 1.88
N PHE A 138 1.87 -6.99 2.91
CA PHE A 138 2.77 -7.46 3.97
C PHE A 138 2.15 -8.60 4.77
N GLU A 139 0.87 -8.46 5.08
CA GLU A 139 0.13 -9.46 5.80
C GLU A 139 -0.02 -10.77 4.98
N ARG A 140 -0.32 -10.66 3.67
CA ARG A 140 -0.40 -11.80 2.75
C ARG A 140 0.96 -12.48 2.54
N PHE A 141 1.99 -11.73 2.15
CA PHE A 141 3.31 -12.30 1.85
C PHE A 141 4.03 -12.78 3.12
N GLY A 142 3.86 -12.09 4.25
CA GLY A 142 4.36 -12.55 5.54
C GLY A 142 3.77 -13.92 5.95
N LYS A 143 2.49 -14.17 5.65
CA LYS A 143 1.88 -15.49 5.88
C LYS A 143 2.32 -16.56 4.87
N LEU A 144 2.68 -16.18 3.64
CA LEU A 144 3.19 -17.10 2.62
C LEU A 144 4.64 -17.51 2.85
N TRP A 145 5.49 -16.56 3.24
CA TRP A 145 6.94 -16.78 3.38
C TRP A 145 7.37 -17.10 4.81
N GLY A 146 6.47 -16.90 5.78
CA GLY A 146 6.73 -17.13 7.19
C GLY A 146 7.41 -15.94 7.86
N ALA A 147 8.04 -16.19 9.01
CA ALA A 147 8.64 -15.16 9.84
C ALA A 147 10.16 -15.05 9.62
N GLY A 148 10.70 -13.84 9.84
CA GLY A 148 12.14 -13.59 9.90
C GLY A 148 12.60 -12.46 8.98
N ALA A 149 13.87 -12.06 9.12
CA ALA A 149 14.43 -10.94 8.37
C ALA A 149 14.41 -11.17 6.85
N ILE A 150 14.66 -12.40 6.39
CA ILE A 150 14.65 -12.75 4.96
C ILE A 150 13.22 -12.62 4.39
N ALA A 151 12.22 -13.19 5.07
CA ALA A 151 10.83 -13.09 4.64
C ALA A 151 10.34 -11.63 4.61
N ASN A 152 10.69 -10.84 5.63
CA ASN A 152 10.36 -9.41 5.68
C ASN A 152 11.04 -8.62 4.55
N THR A 153 12.32 -8.93 4.26
CA THR A 153 13.06 -8.28 3.18
C THR A 153 12.46 -8.62 1.82
N ALA A 154 12.17 -9.91 1.58
CA ALA A 154 11.48 -10.33 0.37
C ALA A 154 10.12 -9.63 0.23
N THR A 155 9.36 -9.50 1.33
CA THR A 155 8.04 -8.82 1.35
C THR A 155 8.17 -7.38 0.94
N SER A 156 9.14 -6.67 1.53
CA SER A 156 9.37 -5.29 1.17
C SER A 156 9.79 -5.14 -0.30
N LEU A 157 10.69 -5.99 -0.80
CA LEU A 157 11.17 -5.92 -2.19
C LEU A 157 10.06 -6.21 -3.20
N VAL A 158 9.23 -7.23 -2.95
CA VAL A 158 8.11 -7.57 -3.84
C VAL A 158 7.03 -6.50 -3.80
N ALA A 159 6.64 -6.02 -2.61
CA ALA A 159 5.67 -4.93 -2.49
C ALA A 159 6.17 -3.65 -3.20
N THR A 160 7.46 -3.33 -3.06
CA THR A 160 8.11 -2.19 -3.73
C THR A 160 8.11 -2.36 -5.24
N ALA A 161 8.41 -3.55 -5.76
CA ALA A 161 8.37 -3.82 -7.20
C ALA A 161 6.95 -3.67 -7.76
N ILE A 162 5.93 -4.20 -7.07
CA ILE A 162 4.52 -4.04 -7.48
C ILE A 162 4.11 -2.58 -7.42
N PHE A 163 4.47 -1.85 -6.35
CA PHE A 163 4.22 -0.41 -6.22
C PHE A 163 4.82 0.40 -7.37
N ALA A 164 6.08 0.11 -7.72
CA ALA A 164 6.76 0.76 -8.84
C ALA A 164 6.08 0.49 -10.18
N VAL A 165 5.72 -0.76 -10.46
CA VAL A 165 5.03 -1.14 -11.71
C VAL A 165 3.62 -0.52 -11.78
N ALA A 166 2.92 -0.38 -10.66
CA ALA A 166 1.63 0.30 -10.58
C ALA A 166 1.70 1.81 -10.92
N HIS A 167 2.91 2.36 -11.08
CA HIS A 167 3.17 3.73 -11.49
C HIS A 167 3.59 3.86 -12.96
N TRP A 168 3.43 2.82 -13.77
CA TRP A 168 3.83 2.81 -15.18
C TRP A 168 3.19 3.94 -16.02
N GLN A 169 1.97 4.36 -15.69
CA GLN A 169 1.27 5.48 -16.31
C GLN A 169 2.02 6.83 -16.19
N GLN A 170 2.96 6.93 -15.25
CA GLN A 170 3.82 8.10 -15.06
C GLN A 170 5.15 8.00 -15.85
N GLY A 171 5.29 6.96 -16.69
CA GLY A 171 6.49 6.66 -17.46
C GLY A 171 7.64 6.10 -16.62
N VAL A 172 8.79 5.86 -17.27
CA VAL A 172 9.97 5.22 -16.65
C VAL A 172 10.46 5.95 -15.41
N PHE A 173 10.40 7.29 -15.40
CA PHE A 173 10.80 8.10 -14.25
C PHE A 173 9.80 8.04 -13.10
N GLY A 174 8.50 7.89 -13.39
CA GLY A 174 7.50 7.65 -12.35
C GLY A 174 7.71 6.30 -11.66
N VAL A 175 7.98 5.25 -12.45
CA VAL A 175 8.34 3.91 -11.94
C VAL A 175 9.60 3.97 -11.09
N ALA A 176 10.66 4.65 -11.56
CA ALA A 176 11.90 4.81 -10.80
C ALA A 176 11.70 5.59 -9.49
N ASN A 177 10.94 6.69 -9.53
CA ASN A 177 10.60 7.47 -8.35
C ASN A 177 9.81 6.61 -7.33
N ALA A 178 8.82 5.86 -7.81
CA ALA A 178 8.01 4.97 -6.97
C ALA A 178 8.85 3.84 -6.37
N PHE A 179 9.75 3.23 -7.14
CA PHE A 179 10.68 2.21 -6.64
C PHE A 179 11.57 2.75 -5.51
N LEU A 180 12.22 3.90 -5.71
CA LEU A 180 13.07 4.51 -4.68
C LEU A 180 12.28 4.93 -3.44
N THR A 181 11.08 5.49 -3.63
CA THR A 181 10.17 5.85 -2.53
C THR A 181 9.77 4.60 -1.75
N GLY A 182 9.38 3.53 -2.44
CA GLY A 182 9.02 2.25 -1.82
C GLY A 182 10.18 1.53 -1.14
N LEU A 183 11.44 1.81 -1.45
CA LEU A 183 12.55 1.25 -0.65
C LEU A 183 12.69 1.92 0.72
N VAL A 184 12.17 3.14 0.88
CA VAL A 184 12.28 3.93 2.12
C VAL A 184 11.07 3.75 3.03
N LEU A 185 9.87 3.65 2.43
CA LEU A 185 8.63 3.35 3.14
C LEU A 185 8.63 1.92 3.67
#